data_AF-A0A1F7WDW2-F1
#
_entry.id   AF-A0A1F7WDW2-F1
#
_cell.length_a   1.000
_cell.length_b   1.000
_cell.length_c   1.000
_cell.angle_alpha   90.00
_cell.angle_beta   90.00
_cell.angle_gamma   90.00
#
_symmetry.space_group_name_H-M   'P 1'
#
loop_
_entity.id
_entity.type
_entity.pdbx_description
1 polymer ?
#
loop_
_entity_poly.entity_id
_entity_poly.type
_entity_poly.pdbx_seq_one_letter_code
_entity_poly.pdbx_strand_id
1 'polypeptide(L)' 'MVDIEKLVALLNSADLPEGEREAWIELVPLLPVDQIEELMVTLETEQSQLTALRQDYLTRAQAVIDESS' A
#
# COMPACT_ATOMS: atom_id res chain seq x y z
N MET A 1 14.49 8.25 -12.65
CA MET A 1 15.28 7.34 -11.81
C MET A 1 14.29 6.70 -10.87
N VAL A 2 14.16 5.38 -10.92
CA VAL A 2 13.22 4.66 -10.06
C VAL A 2 13.67 4.78 -8.61
N ASP A 3 12.73 5.12 -7.72
CA ASP A 3 12.98 5.24 -6.29
C ASP A 3 12.77 3.88 -5.61
N ILE A 4 13.84 3.10 -5.56
CA ILE A 4 13.83 1.74 -4.98
C ILE A 4 13.56 1.81 -3.47
N GLU A 5 14.01 2.85 -2.76
CA GLU A 5 13.73 3.01 -1.33
C GLU A 5 12.23 3.20 -1.10
N LYS A 6 11.58 4.01 -1.94
CA LYS A 6 10.11 4.18 -1.91
C LYS A 6 9.39 2.86 -2.20
N LEU A 7 9.83 2.07 -3.17
CA LEU A 7 9.22 0.77 -3.45
C LEU A 7 9.36 -0.21 -2.29
N VAL A 8 10.53 -0.28 -1.66
CA VAL A 8 10.72 -1.11 -0.46
C VAL A 8 9.82 -0.66 0.68
N ALA A 9 9.62 0.65 0.87
CA ALA A 9 8.68 1.17 1.86
C ALA A 9 7.22 0.78 1.54
N LEU A 10 6.81 0.85 0.26
CA LEU A 10 5.49 0.42 -0.19
C LEU A 10 5.27 -1.08 0.07
N LEU A 11 6.21 -1.94 -0.31
CA LEU A 11 6.15 -3.38 -0.05
C LEU A 11 6.10 -3.70 1.45
N ASN A 12 6.78 -2.92 2.29
CA ASN A 12 6.74 -3.11 3.75
C ASN A 12 5.40 -2.71 4.37
N SER A 13 4.69 -1.78 3.74
CA SER A 13 3.38 -1.29 4.18
C SER A 13 2.21 -2.10 3.62
N ALA A 14 2.46 -2.90 2.57
CA ALA A 14 1.49 -3.77 1.96
C ALA A 14 1.22 -4.97 2.89
N ASP A 15 -0.05 -5.38 2.95
CA ASP A 15 -0.47 -6.57 3.69
C ASP A 15 -0.18 -7.81 2.83
N LEU A 16 1.11 -8.17 2.75
CA LEU A 16 1.60 -9.30 1.98
C LEU A 16 1.66 -10.56 2.84
N PRO A 17 1.34 -11.73 2.27
CA PRO A 17 1.57 -13.02 2.91
C PRO A 17 3.01 -13.20 3.41
N GLU A 18 3.17 -14.03 4.43
CA GLU A 18 4.49 -14.38 4.98
C GLU A 18 5.40 -14.95 3.88
N GLY A 19 6.62 -14.41 3.76
CA GLY A 19 7.61 -14.79 2.74
C GLY A 19 7.44 -14.11 1.37
N GLU A 20 6.27 -13.58 1.02
CA GLU A 20 6.11 -12.87 -0.27
C GLU A 20 6.88 -11.54 -0.30
N ARG A 21 6.92 -10.84 0.83
CA ARG A 21 7.66 -9.57 0.96
C ARG A 21 9.15 -9.74 0.61
N GLU A 22 9.78 -10.76 1.16
CA GLU A 22 11.20 -11.04 0.96
C GLU A 22 11.47 -11.42 -0.50
N ALA A 23 10.58 -12.25 -1.10
CA ALA A 23 10.64 -12.57 -2.52
C ALA A 23 10.53 -11.31 -3.40
N TRP A 24 9.62 -10.38 -3.09
CA TRP A 24 9.51 -9.13 -3.83
C TRP A 24 10.75 -8.24 -3.69
N ILE A 25 11.33 -8.13 -2.50
CA ILE A 25 12.57 -7.36 -2.28
C ILE A 25 13.72 -7.92 -3.11
N GLU A 26 13.80 -9.24 -3.27
CA GLU A 26 14.80 -9.90 -4.13
C GLU A 26 14.53 -9.75 -5.63
N LEU A 27 13.25 -9.77 -6.03
CA LEU A 27 12.83 -9.73 -7.44
C LEU A 27 12.86 -8.32 -8.04
N VAL A 28 12.46 -7.30 -7.27
CA VAL A 28 12.33 -5.92 -7.76
C VAL A 28 13.58 -5.38 -8.47
N PRO A 29 14.81 -5.57 -7.96
CA PRO A 29 16.02 -5.11 -8.64
C PRO A 29 16.28 -5.78 -10.00
N LEU A 30 15.63 -6.93 -10.27
CA LEU A 30 15.77 -7.70 -11.50
C LEU A 30 14.72 -7.33 -12.55
N LEU A 31 13.70 -6.54 -12.17
CA LEU A 31 12.63 -6.15 -13.08
C LEU A 31 13.06 -5.02 -14.02
N PRO A 32 12.50 -4.98 -15.24
CA PRO A 32 12.58 -3.81 -16.10
C PRO A 32 12.02 -2.56 -15.41
N VAL A 33 12.62 -1.40 -15.70
CA VAL A 33 12.26 -0.11 -15.08
C VAL A 33 10.77 0.22 -15.21
N ASP A 34 10.18 -0.04 -16.37
CA ASP A 34 8.76 0.16 -16.65
C ASP A 34 7.86 -0.70 -15.76
N GLN A 35 8.22 -1.96 -15.50
CA GLN A 35 7.48 -2.83 -14.60
C GLN A 35 7.61 -2.38 -13.15
N ILE A 36 8.77 -1.85 -12.76
CA ILE A 36 8.95 -1.29 -11.42
C ILE A 36 8.07 -0.04 -11.23
N GLU A 37 8.01 0.83 -12.24
CA GLU A 37 7.14 2.01 -12.22
C GLU A 37 5.66 1.62 -12.13
N GLU A 38 5.21 0.62 -12.91
CA GLU A 38 3.84 0.09 -12.84
C GLU A 38 3.50 -0.49 -11.46
N LEU A 39 4.43 -1.26 -10.88
CA LEU A 39 4.28 -1.82 -9.53
C LEU A 39 4.15 -0.72 -8.48
N MET A 40 4.99 0.31 -8.54
CA MET A 40 4.92 1.45 -7.62
C MET A 40 3.57 2.16 -7.72
N VAL A 41 3.10 2.45 -8.94
CA VAL A 41 1.80 3.12 -9.15
C VAL A 41 0.65 2.28 -8.60
N THR A 42 0.70 0.96 -8.80
CA THR A 42 -0.30 0.02 -8.28
C THR A 42 -0.35 0.06 -6.76
N LEU A 43 0.80 -0.12 -6.09
CA LEU A 43 0.89 -0.13 -4.63
C LEU A 43 0.47 1.21 -4.01
N GLU A 44 0.85 2.33 -4.62
CA GLU A 44 0.43 3.67 -4.18
C GLU A 44 -1.09 3.86 -4.27
N THR A 45 -1.69 3.37 -5.37
CA THR A 45 -3.13 3.46 -5.59
C THR A 45 -3.89 2.64 -4.57
N GLU A 46 -3.48 1.39 -4.33
CA GLU A 46 -4.10 0.51 -3.33
C GLU A 46 -3.99 1.09 -1.92
N GLN A 47 -2.81 1.60 -1.54
CA GLN A 47 -2.61 2.22 -0.23
C GLN A 47 -3.49 3.46 -0.03
N SER A 48 -3.64 4.29 -1.07
CA SER A 48 -4.53 5.45 -1.06
C SER A 48 -5.99 5.04 -0.86
N GLN A 49 -6.45 4.01 -1.60
CA GLN A 49 -7.81 3.49 -1.49
C GLN A 49 -8.10 2.89 -0.11
N LEU A 50 -7.17 2.12 0.45
CA LEU A 50 -7.29 1.56 1.81
C LEU A 50 -7.34 2.68 2.87
N THR A 51 -6.55 3.72 2.70
CA THR A 51 -6.55 4.89 3.61
C THR A 51 -7.89 5.62 3.54
N ALA A 52 -8.42 5.85 2.35
CA ALA A 52 -9.74 6.48 2.17
C ALA A 52 -10.87 5.64 2.79
N LEU A 53 -10.85 4.33 2.57
CA LEU A 53 -11.83 3.40 3.16
C LEU A 53 -11.78 3.42 4.69
N ARG A 54 -10.57 3.43 5.27
CA ARG A 54 -10.39 3.53 6.73
C ARG A 54 -10.97 4.83 7.28
N GLN A 55 -10.73 5.96 6.62
CA GLN A 55 -11.27 7.26 7.05
C GLN A 55 -12.80 7.31 6.95
N ASP A 56 -13.37 6.76 5.87
CA ASP A 56 -14.83 6.62 5.73
C ASP A 56 -15.43 5.77 6.86
N TYR A 57 -14.79 4.64 7.19
CA TYR A 57 -15.23 3.79 8.31
C TYR A 57 -15.18 4.51 9.66
N LEU A 58 -14.08 5.21 9.96
CA LEU A 58 -13.93 5.99 11.20
C LEU A 58 -14.97 7.12 11.29
N THR A 59 -15.23 7.80 10.18
CA THR A 59 -16.25 8.86 10.10
C THR A 59 -17.64 8.31 10.41
N ARG A 60 -17.99 7.16 9.83
CA ARG A 60 -19.27 6.49 10.09
C ARG A 60 -19.38 6.00 11.53
N ALA A 61 -18.31 5.42 12.07
CA ALA A 61 -18.28 4.97 13.47
C ALA A 61 -18.48 6.14 14.45
N GLN A 62 -17.85 7.29 14.19
CA GLN A 62 -18.03 8.49 15.01
C GLN A 62 -19.47 9.00 14.97
N ALA A 63 -20.09 9.04 13.78
CA ALA A 63 -21.48 9.45 13.64
C ALA A 63 -22.43 8.57 14.48
N VAL A 64 -22.21 7.25 14.51
CA VAL A 64 -23.01 6.33 15.35
C VAL A 64 -22.83 6.59 16.84
N ILE A 65 -21.62 6.92 17.29
CA ILE A 65 -21.32 7.26 18.69
C ILE A 65 -22.03 8.56 19.08
N ASP A 66 -21.96 9.57 18.22
CA ASP A 66 -22.56 10.88 18.45
C ASP A 66 -24.11 10.80 18.47
N GLU A 67 -24.71 9.96 17.63
CA GLU A 67 -26.16 9.70 17.61
C GLU A 67 -26.67 8.89 18.83
N SER A 68 -25.77 8.20 19.53
CA SER A 68 -26.09 7.38 20.70
C SER A 68 -25.91 8.12 22.04
N SER A 69 -25.47 9.39 22.01
CA SER A 69 -25.17 10.25 23.17
C SER A 69 -26.27 11.28 23.44
#